data_AF-A0AA36B8Y9-F1
#
_entry.id   AF-A0AA36B8Y9-F1
#
_cell.length_a   1.000
_cell.length_b   1.000
_cell.length_c   1.000
_cell.angle_alpha   90.00
_cell.angle_beta   90.00
_cell.angle_gamma   90.00
#
_symmetry.space_group_name_H-M   'P 1'
#
loop_
_entity.id
_entity.type
_entity.pdbx_description
1 polymer ?
#
loop_
_entity_poly.entity_id
_entity_poly.type
_entity_poly.pdbx_seq_one_letter_code
_entity_poly.pdbx_strand_id
1 'polypeptide(L)'
;MQIYTGKDPVKMKEINQGSRVVEDLVKELENAGRNIPCGNFFTIPELTRKLLSKKTTLVRTIRKNRVEIPSAFTNGKEREINSAIFGF
;
A
#
# COMPACT_ATOMS: atom_id res chain seq x y z
N MET A 1 -15.83 -10.65 4.00
CA MET A 1 -14.94 -10.94 2.86
C MET A 1 -15.73 -10.83 1.56
N GLN A 2 -15.18 -10.19 0.52
CA GLN A 2 -15.85 -9.99 -0.77
C GLN A 2 -15.10 -10.73 -1.88
N ILE A 3 -15.84 -11.37 -2.79
CA ILE A 3 -15.27 -12.07 -3.95
C ILE A 3 -15.08 -11.08 -5.09
N TYR A 4 -13.91 -11.10 -5.73
CA TYR A 4 -13.66 -10.33 -6.95
C TYR A 4 -14.21 -11.09 -8.16
N THR A 5 -15.24 -10.55 -8.79
CA THR A 5 -15.93 -11.16 -9.95
C THR A 5 -15.48 -10.60 -11.30
N GLY A 6 -14.39 -9.82 -11.33
CA GLY A 6 -13.95 -9.15 -12.54
C GLY A 6 -14.58 -7.77 -12.75
N LYS A 7 -14.45 -7.25 -13.97
CA LYS A 7 -15.06 -5.98 -14.37
C LYS A 7 -16.50 -6.22 -14.80
N ASP A 8 -17.42 -5.49 -14.18
CA ASP A 8 -18.81 -5.43 -14.63
C ASP A 8 -18.88 -4.50 -15.87
N PRO A 9 -19.43 -4.97 -17.00
CA PRO A 9 -19.50 -4.17 -18.23
C PRO A 9 -20.51 -3.02 -18.16
N VAL A 10 -21.46 -3.08 -17.22
CA VAL A 10 -22.51 -2.06 -17.05
C VAL A 10 -22.10 -1.00 -16.04
N LYS A 11 -21.32 -1.39 -15.01
CA LYS A 11 -20.90 -0.46 -13.95
C LYS A 11 -19.63 0.28 -14.30
N MET A 12 -19.58 1.54 -13.88
CA MET A 12 -18.35 2.33 -13.94
C MET A 12 -17.28 1.68 -13.07
N LYS A 13 -16.04 1.65 -13.57
CA LYS A 13 -14.90 1.07 -12.86
C LYS A 13 -14.67 1.81 -11.53
N GLU A 14 -14.57 1.06 -10.44
CA GLU A 14 -14.20 1.61 -9.14
C GLU A 14 -12.77 2.18 -9.18
N ILE A 15 -12.63 3.43 -8.74
CA ILE A 15 -11.32 4.09 -8.56
C ILE A 15 -10.80 3.73 -7.16
N ASN A 16 -9.52 3.39 -7.06
CA ASN A 16 -8.87 3.05 -5.78
C ASN A 16 -9.49 1.85 -5.03
N GLN A 17 -10.06 0.88 -5.75
CA GLN A 17 -10.63 -0.35 -5.19
C GLN A 17 -9.71 -1.04 -4.17
N GLY A 18 -8.38 -0.99 -4.38
CA GLY A 18 -7.41 -1.53 -3.44
C GLY A 18 -7.53 -0.97 -2.02
N SER A 19 -7.74 0.35 -1.87
CA SER A 19 -7.91 0.97 -0.55
C SER A 19 -9.15 0.45 0.16
N ARG A 20 -10.30 0.43 -0.52
CA ARG A 20 -11.54 -0.08 0.05
C ARG A 20 -11.40 -1.54 0.48
N VAL A 21 -10.81 -2.38 -0.38
CA VAL A 21 -10.61 -3.81 -0.07
C VAL A 21 -9.75 -3.98 1.18
N VAL A 22 -8.66 -3.21 1.33
CA VAL A 22 -7.84 -3.29 2.54
C VAL A 22 -8.63 -2.86 3.77
N GLU A 23 -9.34 -1.74 3.71
CA GLU A 23 -10.18 -1.27 4.82
C GLU A 23 -11.22 -2.30 5.25
N ASP A 24 -11.89 -2.93 4.29
CA ASP A 24 -12.89 -3.97 4.56
C ASP A 24 -12.25 -5.22 5.21
N LEU A 25 -11.04 -5.61 4.78
CA LEU A 25 -10.33 -6.76 5.32
C LEU A 25 -9.78 -6.53 6.72
N VAL A 26 -9.35 -5.30 7.03
CA VAL A 26 -8.73 -4.98 8.33
C VAL A 26 -9.73 -4.45 9.35
N LYS A 27 -11.01 -4.29 8.98
CA LYS A 27 -12.05 -3.69 9.82
C LYS A 27 -12.17 -4.32 11.20
N GLU A 28 -12.10 -5.65 11.28
CA GLU A 28 -12.18 -6.40 12.56
C GLU A 28 -10.87 -6.36 13.36
N LEU A 29 -9.78 -5.88 12.75
CA LEU A 29 -8.46 -5.74 13.37
C LEU A 29 -8.16 -4.29 13.77
N GLU A 30 -9.06 -3.35 13.47
CA GLU A 30 -8.92 -1.94 13.83
C GLU A 30 -8.79 -1.78 15.35
N ASN A 31 -7.96 -0.84 15.77
CA ASN A 31 -7.65 -0.51 17.17
C ASN A 31 -6.92 -1.60 17.97
N ALA A 32 -6.64 -2.75 17.39
CA ALA A 32 -5.95 -3.86 18.05
C ALA A 32 -4.41 -3.74 18.05
N GLY A 33 -3.85 -2.65 17.49
CA GLY A 33 -2.39 -2.43 17.47
C GLY A 33 -1.64 -3.36 16.53
N ARG A 34 -2.28 -3.80 15.43
CA ARG A 34 -1.72 -4.81 14.52
C ARG A 34 -0.95 -4.18 13.36
N ASN A 35 0.06 -4.91 12.89
CA ASN A 35 0.79 -4.59 11.67
C ASN A 35 0.31 -5.47 10.52
N ILE A 36 0.02 -4.85 9.37
CA ILE A 36 -0.49 -5.54 8.19
C ILE A 36 0.55 -5.49 7.07
N PRO A 37 1.10 -6.63 6.61
CA PRO A 37 1.91 -6.67 5.40
C PRO A 37 1.01 -6.59 4.16
N CYS A 38 1.35 -5.71 3.21
CA CYS A 38 0.59 -5.50 1.99
C CYS A 38 1.47 -5.49 0.74
N GLY A 39 0.93 -6.04 -0.35
CA GLY A 39 1.58 -6.00 -1.65
C GLY A 39 1.50 -4.62 -2.33
N ASN A 40 2.33 -4.44 -3.35
CA ASN A 40 2.43 -3.23 -4.18
C ASN A 40 1.09 -2.65 -4.71
N PHE A 41 0.05 -3.46 -4.87
CA PHE A 41 -1.23 -3.02 -5.42
C PHE A 41 -1.99 -2.05 -4.49
N PHE A 42 -1.76 -2.14 -3.18
CA PHE A 42 -2.50 -1.40 -2.15
C PHE A 42 -1.78 -0.11 -1.71
N THR A 43 -1.00 0.46 -2.62
CA THR A 43 -0.03 1.52 -2.34
C THR A 43 -0.69 2.89 -2.53
N ILE A 44 -1.40 3.38 -1.52
CA ILE A 44 -1.97 4.74 -1.49
C ILE A 44 -1.59 5.39 -0.15
N PRO A 45 -0.85 6.53 -0.12
CA PRO A 45 -0.42 7.17 1.13
C PRO A 45 -1.56 7.52 2.09
N GLU A 46 -2.69 7.95 1.54
CA GLU A 46 -3.87 8.31 2.32
C GLU A 46 -4.43 7.12 3.11
N LEU A 47 -4.37 5.91 2.53
CA LEU A 47 -4.77 4.69 3.20
C LEU A 47 -3.90 4.44 4.44
N THR A 48 -2.59 4.60 4.32
CA THR A 48 -1.67 4.39 5.45
C THR A 48 -1.98 5.36 6.60
N ARG A 49 -2.26 6.63 6.31
CA ARG A 49 -2.65 7.62 7.34
C ARG A 49 -3.97 7.25 8.01
N LYS A 50 -4.96 6.80 7.23
CA LYS A 50 -6.27 6.37 7.74
C LYS A 50 -6.20 5.09 8.58
N LEU A 51 -5.32 4.16 8.25
CA LEU A 51 -5.10 2.97 9.08
C LEU A 51 -4.36 3.32 10.37
N LEU A 52 -3.38 4.23 10.29
CA LEU A 52 -2.63 4.67 11.47
C LEU A 52 -3.52 5.35 12.51
N SER A 53 -4.51 6.16 12.09
CA SER A 53 -5.48 6.76 13.01
C SER A 53 -6.35 5.73 13.75
N LYS A 54 -6.39 4.48 13.25
CA LYS A 54 -7.08 3.34 13.86
C LYS A 54 -6.12 2.34 14.50
N LYS A 55 -4.92 2.77 14.88
CA LYS A 55 -3.86 1.92 15.48
C LYS A 55 -3.51 0.68 14.64
N THR A 56 -3.58 0.81 13.32
CA THR A 56 -3.17 -0.24 12.39
C THR A 56 -2.01 0.27 11.55
N THR A 57 -0.87 -0.41 11.61
CA THR A 57 0.31 -0.05 10.81
C THR A 57 0.39 -0.90 9.56
N LEU A 58 1.11 -0.40 8.54
CA LEU A 58 1.25 -1.06 7.26
C LEU A 58 2.73 -1.24 6.91
N VAL A 59 3.13 -2.45 6.54
CA VAL A 59 4.41 -2.71 5.87
C VAL A 59 4.11 -3.05 4.42
N ARG A 60 4.75 -2.36 3.48
CA ARG A 60 4.47 -2.56 2.05
C ARG A 60 5.72 -2.54 1.21
N THR A 61 5.62 -3.22 0.06
CA THR A 61 6.50 -2.96 -1.07
C THR A 61 5.98 -1.76 -1.87
N ILE A 62 6.88 -1.01 -2.50
CA ILE A 62 6.52 0.14 -3.34
C ILE A 62 7.15 -0.08 -4.72
N ARG A 63 6.38 0.17 -5.80
CA ARG A 63 6.93 0.16 -7.16
C ARG A 63 7.88 1.34 -7.38
N LYS A 64 9.01 1.08 -8.05
CA LYS A 64 10.05 2.08 -8.36
C LYS A 64 9.56 3.33 -9.12
N ASN A 65 8.43 3.24 -9.81
CA ASN A 65 7.88 4.33 -10.63
C ASN A 65 6.91 5.24 -9.86
N ARG A 66 6.79 5.09 -8.54
CA ARG A 66 5.95 5.97 -7.72
C ARG A 66 6.62 7.33 -7.55
N VAL A 67 5.86 8.39 -7.82
CA VAL A 67 6.29 9.79 -7.68
C VAL A 67 6.73 10.15 -6.25
N GLU A 68 6.23 9.42 -5.26
CA GLU A 68 6.58 9.60 -3.85
C GLU A 68 8.00 9.16 -3.50
N ILE A 69 8.65 8.35 -4.36
CA ILE A 69 9.99 7.82 -4.08
C ILE A 69 11.04 8.83 -4.57
N PRO A 70 11.91 9.35 -3.69
CA PRO A 70 13.00 10.22 -4.12
C PRO A 70 13.97 9.50 -5.07
N SER A 71 14.53 10.23 -6.03
CA SER A 71 15.46 9.67 -7.04
C SER A 71 16.69 9.00 -6.44
N ALA A 72 17.12 9.42 -5.24
CA ALA A 72 18.18 8.80 -4.45
C ALA A 72 17.92 7.31 -4.16
N PHE A 73 16.65 6.89 -4.06
CA PHE A 73 16.28 5.49 -3.81
C PHE A 73 16.10 4.68 -5.10
N THR A 74 16.06 5.32 -6.27
CA THR A 74 15.86 4.64 -7.56
C THR A 74 17.14 4.56 -8.40
N ASN A 75 18.11 5.46 -8.18
CA ASN A 75 19.36 5.52 -8.92
C ASN A 75 20.40 4.56 -8.32
N GLY A 76 20.44 3.33 -8.82
CA GLY A 76 21.30 2.27 -8.29
C GLY A 76 22.65 2.06 -9.00
N LYS A 77 23.01 2.86 -10.01
CA LYS A 77 24.19 2.59 -10.87
C LYS A 77 25.52 2.59 -10.12
N GLU A 78 25.66 3.44 -9.11
CA GLU A 78 26.89 3.60 -8.33
C GLU A 78 26.78 2.94 -6.94
N ARG A 79 25.67 2.23 -6.68
CA ARG A 79 25.38 1.66 -5.37
C ARG A 79 26.04 0.30 -5.23
N GLU A 80 26.76 0.10 -4.13
CA GLU A 80 27.37 -1.18 -3.78
C GLU A 80 26.31 -2.30 -3.71
N ILE A 81 26.66 -3.49 -4.22
CA ILE A 81 25.80 -4.67 -4.18
C ILE A 81 25.49 -5.01 -2.71
N ASN A 82 24.23 -5.36 -2.42
CA ASN A 82 23.74 -5.67 -1.07
C ASN A 82 23.74 -4.50 -0.06
N SER A 83 24.02 -3.26 -0.49
CA SER A 83 23.80 -2.08 0.35
C SER A 83 22.32 -1.64 0.37
N ALA A 84 21.94 -0.85 1.38
CA ALA A 84 20.60 -0.29 1.56
C ALA A 84 20.65 1.19 1.94
N ILE A 85 19.63 1.95 1.56
CA ILE A 85 19.45 3.37 1.90
C ILE A 85 18.14 3.48 2.67
N PHE A 86 18.12 4.32 3.71
CA PHE A 86 16.95 4.58 4.54
C PHE A 86 16.61 6.08 4.52
N GLY A 87 15.33 6.40 4.58
CA GLY A 87 14.80 7.77 4.72
C GLY A 87 13.42 7.72 5.39
N PHE A 88 13.00 8.84 5.98
CA PHE A 88 11.79 8.95 6.81
C PHE A 88 10.97 10.16 6.39
#